data_AF-A0A0F6Q2Z3-F1
#
_entry.id   AF-A0A0F6Q2Z3-F1
#
_cell.length_a   1.000
_cell.length_b   1.000
_cell.length_c   1.000
_cell.angle_alpha   90.00
_cell.angle_beta   90.00
_cell.angle_gamma   90.00
#
_symmetry.space_group_name_H-M   'P 1'
#
loop_
_entity.id
_entity.type
_entity.pdbx_description
1 polymer ?
#
loop_
_entity_poly.entity_id
_entity_poly.type
_entity_poly.pdbx_seq_one_letter_code
_entity_poly.pdbx_strand_id
1 'polypeptide(L)'
;LRGIQHVLLASTVPEQQTSLIQKIVALAGTPIKQSLDKNTTLEELGVFDDKIQEISQYLKLTYNIVFDENKIPFLTVDTIQQIENSITKPAFKDEKGLSTFFTFVDADELVATTDFVCLPSLVNNSSMREDEFDATQTYLCIVPGMEGHHERFRLLCERLKLPAIVLQPGLDHLRETMQETAKRFVDVLLKKTQLQNNFYLLGYETGIAIALEMVALLEDRGLTGTLYCIGFAPDELKVELDEQLSEFASEEELQNAVARHMFTLMAGGDARGLGGLQAASTWAQKVELCVRTLLGRVPHSAQ
;
A
#
# COMPACT_ATOMS: atom_id res chain seq x y z
N LEU A 1 10.63 21.45 30.19
CA LEU A 1 11.73 20.78 29.47
C LEU A 1 11.13 20.21 28.19
N ARG A 2 11.25 20.92 27.06
CA ARG A 2 10.75 20.44 25.76
C ARG A 2 11.77 19.41 25.25
N GLY A 3 11.37 18.14 25.24
CA GLY A 3 12.17 17.05 24.70
C GLY A 3 12.46 17.31 23.22
N ILE A 4 13.72 17.08 22.83
CA ILE A 4 14.17 17.16 21.44
C ILE A 4 13.51 15.99 20.69
N GLN A 5 12.39 16.24 20.01
CA GLN A 5 11.80 15.27 19.08
C GLN A 5 12.65 15.24 17.81
N HIS A 6 13.30 14.12 17.54
CA HIS A 6 14.07 13.89 16.33
C HIS A 6 13.12 13.44 15.22
N VAL A 7 12.62 14.37 14.41
CA VAL A 7 11.98 14.02 13.14
C VAL A 7 13.08 13.54 12.18
N LEU A 8 13.03 12.26 11.82
CA LEU A 8 13.93 11.67 10.83
C LEU A 8 13.23 11.68 9.47
N LEU A 9 13.77 12.44 8.52
CA LEU A 9 13.32 12.42 7.14
C LEU A 9 14.00 11.27 6.39
N ALA A 10 13.21 10.32 5.91
CA ALA A 10 13.68 9.30 4.99
C ALA A 10 13.44 9.77 3.55
N SER A 11 14.49 9.77 2.72
CA SER A 11 14.41 10.06 1.29
C SER A 11 14.89 8.87 0.48
N THR A 12 14.34 8.68 -0.72
CA THR A 12 14.83 7.68 -1.66
C THR A 12 16.20 8.10 -2.19
N VAL A 13 17.20 7.22 -2.10
CA VAL A 13 18.48 7.45 -2.76
C VAL A 13 18.24 7.36 -4.27
N PRO A 14 18.65 8.36 -5.08
CA PRO A 14 18.59 8.25 -6.53
C PRO A 14 19.52 7.11 -6.97
N GLU A 15 18.97 6.01 -7.46
CA GLU A 15 19.77 4.95 -8.08
C GLU A 15 20.25 5.42 -9.45
N GLN A 16 21.56 5.43 -9.68
CA GLN A 16 22.11 5.43 -11.03
C GLN A 16 21.62 4.15 -11.72
N GLN A 17 20.85 4.31 -12.80
CA GLN A 17 20.30 3.21 -13.61
C GLN A 17 21.41 2.53 -14.44
N THR A 18 22.23 1.75 -13.75
CA THR A 18 23.06 0.72 -14.39
C THR A 18 22.21 -0.55 -14.44
N SER A 19 22.06 -1.18 -15.61
CA SER A 19 21.17 -2.34 -15.73
C SER A 19 21.70 -3.55 -14.95
N LEU A 20 20.83 -4.46 -14.54
CA LEU A 20 21.20 -5.67 -13.80
C LEU A 20 22.27 -6.48 -14.55
N ILE A 21 22.14 -6.59 -15.88
CA ILE A 21 23.14 -7.27 -16.71
C ILE A 21 24.50 -6.55 -16.66
N GLN A 22 24.53 -5.21 -16.67
CA GLN A 22 25.75 -4.44 -16.52
C GLN A 22 26.39 -4.64 -15.14
N LYS A 23 25.58 -4.72 -14.07
CA LYS A 23 26.07 -4.99 -12.71
C LYS A 23 26.67 -6.40 -12.60
N ILE A 24 25.99 -7.42 -13.16
CA ILE A 24 26.48 -8.81 -13.17
C ILE A 24 27.79 -8.93 -13.95
N VAL A 25 27.86 -8.32 -15.14
CA VAL A 25 29.06 -8.36 -15.98
C VAL A 25 30.23 -7.59 -15.35
N ALA A 26 29.96 -6.47 -14.66
CA ALA A 26 30.97 -5.75 -13.89
C ALA A 26 31.54 -6.59 -12.73
N LEU A 27 30.70 -7.37 -12.03
CA LEU A 27 31.14 -8.32 -11.00
C LEU A 27 32.01 -9.45 -11.58
N ALA A 28 31.68 -9.89 -12.79
CA ALA A 28 32.49 -10.88 -13.51
C ALA A 28 33.82 -10.33 -14.05
N GLY A 29 34.01 -9.01 -14.06
CA GLY A 29 35.23 -8.37 -14.56
C GLY A 29 35.37 -8.37 -16.09
N THR A 30 34.30 -8.66 -16.83
CA THR A 30 34.31 -8.68 -18.29
C THR A 30 33.73 -7.37 -18.87
N PRO A 31 34.37 -6.73 -19.86
CA PRO A 31 33.80 -5.53 -20.48
C PRO A 31 32.74 -5.90 -21.53
N ILE A 32 31.55 -5.31 -21.46
CA ILE A 32 30.49 -5.49 -22.47
C ILE A 32 30.93 -4.83 -23.78
N LYS A 33 31.17 -5.63 -24.83
CA LYS A 33 31.45 -5.15 -26.18
C LYS A 33 30.19 -5.27 -27.05
N GLN A 34 29.39 -4.21 -27.06
CA GLN A 34 28.24 -3.96 -27.96
C GLN A 34 26.95 -4.77 -27.72
N SER A 35 25.90 -4.37 -28.46
CA SER A 35 24.49 -4.78 -28.34
C SER A 35 24.32 -6.27 -28.04
N LEU A 36 23.78 -6.56 -26.85
CA LEU A 36 23.56 -7.91 -26.36
C LEU A 36 22.36 -8.55 -27.08
N ASP A 37 22.57 -9.72 -27.71
CA ASP A 37 21.48 -10.56 -28.16
C ASP A 37 20.75 -11.11 -26.93
N LYS A 38 19.41 -11.10 -26.99
CA LYS A 38 18.53 -11.58 -25.92
C LYS A 38 18.79 -13.04 -25.53
N ASN A 39 19.26 -13.86 -26.47
CA ASN A 39 19.51 -15.27 -26.25
C ASN A 39 20.92 -15.56 -25.72
N THR A 40 21.82 -14.56 -25.67
CA THR A 40 23.19 -14.77 -25.18
C THR A 40 23.19 -15.15 -23.71
N THR A 41 23.94 -16.19 -23.34
CA THR A 41 24.08 -16.66 -21.95
C THR A 41 25.16 -15.89 -21.18
N LEU A 42 25.14 -15.96 -19.85
CA LEU A 42 26.22 -15.40 -19.03
C LEU A 42 27.58 -16.04 -19.32
N GLU A 43 27.61 -17.35 -19.58
CA GLU A 43 28.82 -18.06 -20.01
C GLU A 43 29.38 -17.47 -21.31
N GLU A 44 28.52 -17.21 -22.30
CA GLU A 44 28.90 -16.58 -23.57
C GLU A 44 29.38 -15.13 -23.39
N LEU A 45 29.00 -14.47 -22.30
CA LEU A 45 29.49 -13.14 -21.89
C LEU A 45 30.78 -13.19 -21.05
N GLY A 46 31.34 -14.39 -20.86
CA GLY A 46 32.59 -14.60 -20.14
C GLY A 46 32.44 -14.65 -18.62
N VAL A 47 31.24 -14.95 -18.12
CA VAL A 47 31.02 -15.26 -16.70
C VAL A 47 31.33 -16.74 -16.47
N PHE A 48 32.45 -17.03 -15.80
CA PHE A 48 32.90 -18.38 -15.51
C PHE A 48 32.77 -18.73 -14.02
N ASP A 49 33.01 -20.00 -13.68
CA ASP A 49 32.73 -20.62 -12.38
C ASP A 49 33.28 -19.86 -11.15
N ASP A 50 34.43 -19.20 -11.29
CA ASP A 50 35.08 -18.45 -10.21
C ASP A 50 34.28 -17.20 -9.77
N LYS A 51 33.31 -16.77 -10.59
CA LYS A 51 32.46 -15.60 -10.35
C LYS A 51 31.00 -15.94 -10.05
N ILE A 52 30.61 -17.20 -10.19
CA ILE A 52 29.23 -17.66 -9.95
C ILE A 52 28.81 -17.41 -8.49
N GLN A 53 29.67 -17.72 -7.52
CA GLN A 53 29.37 -17.55 -6.11
C GLN A 53 29.16 -16.07 -5.74
N GLU A 54 29.96 -15.18 -6.32
CA GLU A 54 29.86 -13.73 -6.12
C GLU A 54 28.55 -13.17 -6.69
N ILE A 55 28.15 -13.62 -7.89
CA ILE A 55 26.88 -13.26 -8.52
C ILE A 55 25.68 -13.81 -7.74
N SER A 56 25.75 -15.07 -7.31
CA SER A 56 24.73 -15.72 -6.48
C SER A 56 24.50 -14.95 -5.18
N GLN A 57 25.58 -14.60 -4.49
CA GLN A 57 25.52 -13.83 -3.24
C GLN A 57 25.01 -12.41 -3.48
N TYR A 58 25.43 -11.75 -4.57
CA TYR A 58 24.94 -10.43 -4.94
C TYR A 58 23.43 -10.41 -5.19
N LEU A 59 22.90 -11.34 -5.98
CA LEU A 59 21.47 -11.46 -6.26
C LEU A 59 20.66 -11.76 -4.99
N LYS A 60 21.19 -12.62 -4.11
CA LYS A 60 20.55 -12.95 -2.84
C LYS A 60 20.53 -11.77 -1.87
N LEU A 61 21.64 -11.08 -1.67
CA LEU A 61 21.73 -10.00 -0.68
C LEU A 61 21.05 -8.71 -1.16
N THR A 62 21.10 -8.42 -2.46
CA THR A 62 20.61 -7.15 -3.01
C THR A 62 19.13 -7.25 -3.40
N TYR A 63 18.70 -8.38 -3.97
CA TYR A 63 17.37 -8.52 -4.56
C TYR A 63 16.56 -9.68 -3.96
N ASN A 64 17.11 -10.42 -2.99
CA ASN A 64 16.48 -11.61 -2.40
C ASN A 64 16.10 -12.70 -3.43
N ILE A 65 16.89 -12.82 -4.50
CA ILE A 65 16.69 -13.86 -5.53
C ILE A 65 17.73 -14.97 -5.31
N VAL A 66 17.27 -16.22 -5.32
CA VAL A 66 18.13 -17.39 -5.14
C VAL A 66 18.12 -18.21 -6.43
N PHE A 67 19.30 -18.45 -6.99
CA PHE A 67 19.51 -19.38 -8.11
C PHE A 67 20.32 -20.59 -7.63
N ASP A 68 20.10 -21.72 -8.29
CA ASP A 68 21.06 -22.81 -8.29
C ASP A 68 22.31 -22.33 -9.05
N GLU A 69 23.47 -22.39 -8.41
CA GLU A 69 24.74 -21.92 -8.96
C GLU A 69 25.06 -22.58 -10.31
N ASN A 70 24.67 -23.84 -10.49
CA ASN A 70 24.86 -24.57 -11.75
C ASN A 70 24.00 -24.01 -12.90
N LYS A 71 22.97 -23.21 -12.61
CA LYS A 71 22.08 -22.60 -13.61
C LYS A 71 22.51 -21.20 -14.00
N ILE A 72 23.33 -20.54 -13.18
CA ILE A 72 23.75 -19.15 -13.40
C ILE A 72 24.46 -18.97 -14.75
N PRO A 73 25.41 -19.83 -15.17
CA PRO A 73 26.08 -19.68 -16.47
C PRO A 73 25.12 -19.69 -17.67
N PHE A 74 24.01 -20.43 -17.54
CA PHE A 74 23.03 -20.63 -18.59
C PHE A 74 21.91 -19.56 -18.60
N LEU A 75 21.95 -18.58 -17.69
CA LEU A 75 20.99 -17.48 -17.71
C LEU A 75 21.22 -16.61 -18.94
N THR A 76 20.15 -16.36 -19.70
CA THR A 76 20.20 -15.50 -20.88
C THR A 76 20.05 -14.03 -20.51
N VAL A 77 20.48 -13.14 -21.40
CA VAL A 77 20.23 -11.70 -21.29
C VAL A 77 18.73 -11.40 -21.14
N ASP A 78 17.86 -12.11 -21.89
CA ASP A 78 16.40 -11.96 -21.74
C ASP A 78 15.92 -12.40 -20.36
N THR A 79 16.41 -13.52 -19.82
CA THR A 79 16.06 -13.98 -18.47
C THR A 79 16.48 -12.95 -17.43
N ILE A 80 17.68 -12.39 -17.55
CA ILE A 80 18.19 -11.35 -16.65
C ILE A 80 17.38 -10.06 -16.80
N GLN A 81 16.95 -9.71 -18.00
CA GLN A 81 16.10 -8.54 -18.23
C GLN A 81 14.68 -8.75 -17.71
N GLN A 82 14.14 -9.97 -17.76
CA GLN A 82 12.87 -10.32 -17.12
C GLN A 82 12.98 -10.25 -15.60
N ILE A 83 14.08 -10.76 -15.02
CA ILE A 83 14.38 -10.61 -13.60
C ILE A 83 14.46 -9.12 -13.25
N GLU A 84 15.22 -8.35 -14.03
CA GLU A 84 15.34 -6.90 -13.89
C GLU A 84 13.97 -6.23 -13.96
N ASN A 85 13.11 -6.55 -14.92
CA ASN A 85 11.76 -5.98 -14.99
C ASN A 85 10.85 -6.41 -13.83
N SER A 86 11.11 -7.57 -13.21
CA SER A 86 10.36 -8.04 -12.05
C SER A 86 10.81 -7.41 -10.73
N ILE A 87 12.08 -6.97 -10.64
CA ILE A 87 12.65 -6.30 -9.45
C ILE A 87 12.69 -4.78 -9.58
N THR A 88 12.90 -4.28 -10.79
CA THR A 88 12.80 -2.87 -11.13
C THR A 88 11.32 -2.59 -11.06
N LYS A 89 10.93 -1.86 -10.03
CA LYS A 89 9.56 -1.46 -9.76
C LYS A 89 8.88 -1.14 -11.09
N PRO A 90 7.66 -1.65 -11.38
CA PRO A 90 6.88 -1.07 -12.46
C PRO A 90 6.93 0.44 -12.23
N ALA A 91 7.27 1.21 -13.27
CA ALA A 91 7.33 2.66 -13.15
C ALA A 91 6.05 3.08 -12.43
N PHE A 92 6.18 3.59 -11.19
CA PHE A 92 5.03 4.01 -10.43
C PHE A 92 4.39 5.08 -11.29
N LYS A 93 3.25 4.73 -11.87
CA LYS A 93 2.48 5.70 -12.62
C LYS A 93 1.77 6.50 -11.56
N ASP A 94 2.08 7.79 -11.49
CA ASP A 94 1.32 8.70 -10.65
C ASP A 94 -0.13 8.63 -11.12
N GLU A 95 -0.96 8.07 -10.25
CA GLU A 95 -2.41 8.11 -10.40
C GLU A 95 -2.87 9.55 -10.17
N LYS A 96 -3.92 9.95 -10.89
CA LYS A 96 -4.47 11.30 -10.82
C LYS A 96 -5.96 11.25 -10.58
N GLY A 97 -6.48 12.27 -9.90
CA GLY A 97 -7.91 12.39 -9.66
C GLY A 97 -8.39 11.39 -8.63
N LEU A 98 -9.55 10.79 -8.88
CA LEU A 98 -10.23 9.95 -7.89
C LEU A 98 -9.50 8.63 -7.60
N SER A 99 -8.68 8.12 -8.53
CA SER A 99 -7.87 6.92 -8.31
C SER A 99 -6.73 7.15 -7.31
N THR A 100 -6.33 8.40 -7.06
CA THR A 100 -5.38 8.72 -5.99
C THR A 100 -5.96 8.36 -4.63
N PHE A 101 -7.25 8.64 -4.41
CA PHE A 101 -7.88 8.51 -3.11
C PHE A 101 -8.57 7.15 -2.89
N PHE A 102 -9.24 6.62 -3.92
CA PHE A 102 -9.99 5.37 -3.83
C PHE A 102 -9.55 4.41 -4.93
N THR A 103 -8.98 3.27 -4.54
CA THR A 103 -8.45 2.27 -5.46
C THR A 103 -9.11 0.91 -5.34
N PHE A 104 -9.81 0.68 -4.22
CA PHE A 104 -10.32 -0.63 -3.86
C PHE A 104 -11.72 -0.56 -3.26
N VAL A 105 -12.50 -1.61 -3.52
CA VAL A 105 -13.78 -1.89 -2.85
C VAL A 105 -13.75 -3.36 -2.46
N ASP A 106 -13.97 -3.66 -1.18
CA ASP A 106 -13.99 -5.04 -0.70
C ASP A 106 -15.23 -5.78 -1.22
N ALA A 107 -15.06 -7.03 -1.61
CA ALA A 107 -16.15 -7.92 -1.99
C ALA A 107 -16.76 -8.63 -0.76
N ASP A 108 -16.05 -8.63 0.37
CA ASP A 108 -16.49 -9.16 1.65
C ASP A 108 -16.90 -8.01 2.59
N GLU A 109 -18.21 -7.79 2.71
CA GLU A 109 -18.80 -6.77 3.58
C GLU A 109 -18.41 -6.98 5.06
N LEU A 110 -18.18 -8.21 5.51
CA LEU A 110 -17.80 -8.47 6.90
C LEU A 110 -16.39 -7.97 7.20
N VAL A 111 -15.48 -8.07 6.23
CA VAL A 111 -14.12 -7.55 6.35
C VAL A 111 -14.09 -6.03 6.18
N ALA A 112 -14.94 -5.48 5.31
CA ALA A 112 -15.07 -4.04 5.13
C ALA A 112 -15.61 -3.32 6.38
N THR A 113 -16.43 -3.99 7.17
CA THR A 113 -17.11 -3.42 8.34
C THR A 113 -16.36 -3.61 9.66
N THR A 114 -15.37 -4.50 9.72
CA THR A 114 -14.58 -4.68 10.96
C THR A 114 -13.67 -3.48 11.22
N ASP A 115 -13.70 -2.99 12.45
CA ASP A 115 -12.82 -1.93 12.96
C ASP A 115 -11.33 -2.34 13.03
N PHE A 116 -11.03 -3.63 12.83
CA PHE A 116 -9.72 -4.21 13.08
C PHE A 116 -9.41 -5.33 12.10
N VAL A 117 -8.29 -5.20 11.38
CA VAL A 117 -7.79 -6.23 10.45
C VAL A 117 -6.32 -6.53 10.69
N CYS A 118 -5.99 -7.79 10.91
CA CYS A 118 -4.60 -8.27 10.92
C CYS A 118 -4.11 -8.46 9.49
N LEU A 119 -2.96 -7.87 9.16
CA LEU A 119 -2.31 -8.09 7.87
C LEU A 119 -1.20 -9.13 7.96
N PRO A 120 -0.91 -9.84 6.85
CA PRO A 120 0.21 -10.77 6.79
C PRO A 120 1.54 -10.00 6.93
N SER A 121 2.51 -10.62 7.59
CA SER A 121 3.87 -10.10 7.74
C SER A 121 4.90 -11.22 7.72
N LEU A 122 6.20 -10.90 7.85
CA LEU A 122 7.24 -11.92 7.96
C LEU A 122 7.16 -12.74 9.26
N VAL A 123 6.33 -12.30 10.23
CA VAL A 123 6.18 -12.95 11.54
C VAL A 123 4.79 -13.53 11.79
N ASN A 124 3.81 -13.27 10.90
CA ASN A 124 2.48 -13.90 10.95
C ASN A 124 1.90 -14.08 9.54
N ASN A 125 1.24 -15.20 9.29
CA ASN A 125 0.51 -15.40 8.02
C ASN A 125 -0.91 -14.83 8.12
N SER A 126 -1.53 -14.57 6.97
CA SER A 126 -2.89 -14.01 6.77
C SER A 126 -4.03 -14.70 7.53
N SER A 127 -3.75 -15.85 8.16
CA SER A 127 -4.73 -16.72 8.80
C SER A 127 -4.97 -16.45 10.29
N MET A 128 -4.36 -15.42 10.89
CA MET A 128 -4.61 -15.11 12.30
C MET A 128 -6.05 -14.64 12.49
N ARG A 129 -6.89 -15.61 12.86
CA ARG A 129 -8.24 -15.37 13.35
C ARG A 129 -8.18 -14.67 14.70
N GLU A 130 -9.31 -14.08 15.11
CA GLU A 130 -9.44 -13.31 16.35
C GLU A 130 -9.02 -14.10 17.61
N ASP A 131 -9.07 -15.43 17.56
CA ASP A 131 -8.65 -16.37 18.61
C ASP A 131 -7.15 -16.73 18.60
N GLU A 132 -6.42 -16.41 17.53
CA GLU A 132 -4.96 -16.55 17.43
C GLU A 132 -4.22 -15.23 17.71
N PHE A 133 -4.95 -14.17 18.08
CA PHE A 133 -4.39 -12.86 18.37
C PHE A 133 -3.61 -12.88 19.70
N ASP A 134 -2.28 -12.81 19.62
CA ASP A 134 -1.43 -12.67 20.80
C ASP A 134 -1.44 -11.22 21.30
N ALA A 135 -2.34 -10.94 22.24
CA ALA A 135 -2.47 -9.62 22.84
C ALA A 135 -1.17 -9.12 23.53
N THR A 136 -0.20 -9.99 23.82
CA THR A 136 1.08 -9.61 24.44
C THR A 136 2.15 -9.19 23.44
N GLN A 137 1.93 -9.45 22.14
CA GLN A 137 2.86 -9.09 21.09
C GLN A 137 2.82 -7.58 20.80
N THR A 138 3.96 -7.04 20.34
CA THR A 138 4.04 -5.67 19.85
C THR A 138 3.56 -5.62 18.40
N TYR A 139 2.62 -4.73 18.10
CA TYR A 139 2.06 -4.54 16.75
C TYR A 139 2.41 -3.17 16.17
N LEU A 140 2.58 -3.11 14.84
CA LEU A 140 2.43 -1.86 14.10
C LEU A 140 0.94 -1.61 13.88
N CYS A 141 0.42 -0.53 14.44
CA CYS A 141 -0.97 -0.13 14.28
C CYS A 141 -1.11 0.95 13.22
N ILE A 142 -1.78 0.61 12.12
CA ILE A 142 -1.95 1.47 10.94
C ILE A 142 -3.31 2.18 11.02
N VAL A 143 -3.27 3.50 10.87
CA VAL A 143 -4.43 4.38 10.75
C VAL A 143 -4.54 4.80 9.28
N PRO A 144 -5.55 4.30 8.54
CA PRO A 144 -5.67 4.51 7.11
C PRO A 144 -6.04 5.95 6.75
N GLY A 145 -5.81 6.30 5.48
CA GLY A 145 -6.21 7.57 4.87
C GLY A 145 -7.69 7.58 4.45
N MET A 146 -8.03 8.38 3.44
CA MET A 146 -9.42 8.57 3.02
C MET A 146 -10.10 7.30 2.49
N GLU A 147 -9.33 6.37 1.90
CA GLU A 147 -9.85 5.07 1.47
C GLU A 147 -10.36 4.24 2.66
N GLY A 148 -9.80 4.45 3.85
CA GLY A 148 -10.23 3.76 5.07
C GLY A 148 -9.98 2.25 5.11
N HIS A 149 -9.29 1.69 4.09
CA HIS A 149 -9.27 0.25 3.85
C HIS A 149 -7.88 -0.40 4.04
N HIS A 150 -7.85 -1.63 4.55
CA HIS A 150 -6.63 -2.36 4.88
C HIS A 150 -5.81 -2.84 3.67
N GLU A 151 -6.48 -3.14 2.55
CA GLU A 151 -5.90 -3.73 1.34
C GLU A 151 -4.63 -3.01 0.86
N ARG A 152 -4.67 -1.67 0.85
CA ARG A 152 -3.57 -0.81 0.38
C ARG A 152 -2.26 -1.05 1.14
N PHE A 153 -2.32 -1.57 2.37
CA PHE A 153 -1.15 -1.82 3.20
C PHE A 153 -0.61 -3.25 3.09
N ARG A 154 -1.26 -4.16 2.36
CA ARG A 154 -0.86 -5.58 2.30
C ARG A 154 0.59 -5.75 1.88
N LEU A 155 0.98 -5.15 0.76
CA LEU A 155 2.35 -5.27 0.21
C LEU A 155 3.42 -4.68 1.14
N LEU A 156 3.09 -3.62 1.88
CA LEU A 156 3.97 -3.06 2.89
C LEU A 156 4.14 -4.04 4.05
N CYS A 157 3.02 -4.56 4.57
CA CYS A 157 2.99 -5.39 5.76
C CYS A 157 3.66 -6.74 5.57
N GLU A 158 3.54 -7.35 4.38
CA GLU A 158 4.19 -8.62 4.04
C GLU A 158 5.72 -8.61 4.19
N ARG A 159 6.32 -7.41 4.21
CA ARG A 159 7.77 -7.20 4.35
C ARG A 159 8.20 -6.81 5.77
N LEU A 160 7.25 -6.61 6.69
CA LEU A 160 7.53 -6.19 8.06
C LEU A 160 7.96 -7.37 8.92
N LYS A 161 8.93 -7.13 9.80
CA LYS A 161 9.38 -8.08 10.85
C LYS A 161 8.60 -7.93 12.16
N LEU A 162 7.44 -7.29 12.08
CA LEU A 162 6.54 -6.99 13.18
C LEU A 162 5.12 -7.26 12.66
N PRO A 163 4.22 -7.87 13.45
CA PRO A 163 2.85 -8.03 13.01
C PRO A 163 2.21 -6.65 12.83
N ALA A 164 1.33 -6.53 11.85
CA ALA A 164 0.67 -5.28 11.53
C ALA A 164 -0.85 -5.43 11.60
N ILE A 165 -1.49 -4.39 12.10
CA ILE A 165 -2.95 -4.29 12.20
C ILE A 165 -3.37 -2.97 11.54
N VAL A 166 -4.55 -2.97 10.92
CA VAL A 166 -5.18 -1.75 10.39
C VAL A 166 -6.45 -1.48 11.20
N LEU A 167 -6.59 -0.26 11.69
CA LEU A 167 -7.81 0.23 12.33
C LEU A 167 -8.69 0.88 11.28
N GLN A 168 -9.74 0.19 10.84
CA GLN A 168 -10.62 0.70 9.79
C GLN A 168 -11.75 1.53 10.41
N PRO A 169 -12.26 2.57 9.71
CA PRO A 169 -13.38 3.36 10.21
C PRO A 169 -14.67 2.55 10.38
N GLY A 170 -14.85 1.49 9.58
CA GLY A 170 -16.07 0.70 9.51
C GLY A 170 -17.24 1.46 8.86
N LEU A 171 -18.39 0.80 8.72
CA LEU A 171 -19.62 1.42 8.19
C LEU A 171 -20.60 1.84 9.30
N ASP A 172 -20.36 1.44 10.54
CA ASP A 172 -21.26 1.69 11.67
C ASP A 172 -21.12 3.09 12.27
N HIS A 173 -20.03 3.79 11.95
CA HIS A 173 -19.64 5.05 12.58
C HIS A 173 -19.58 6.22 11.58
N LEU A 174 -20.62 6.35 10.75
CA LEU A 174 -20.73 7.42 9.78
C LEU A 174 -20.81 8.78 10.51
N ARG A 175 -19.85 9.69 10.23
CA ARG A 175 -19.76 11.09 10.70
C ARG A 175 -19.02 11.31 12.03
N GLU A 176 -18.16 10.39 12.46
CA GLU A 176 -17.20 10.71 13.51
C GLU A 176 -16.27 11.86 13.09
N THR A 177 -15.99 12.75 14.04
CA THR A 177 -14.86 13.67 13.96
C THR A 177 -13.53 12.90 14.11
N MET A 178 -12.42 13.50 13.69
CA MET A 178 -11.09 12.87 13.83
C MET A 178 -10.78 12.49 15.28
N GLN A 179 -11.20 13.30 16.25
CA GLN A 179 -11.03 13.05 17.68
C GLN A 179 -11.89 11.87 18.17
N GLU A 180 -13.13 11.76 17.69
CA GLU A 180 -14.01 10.65 18.02
C GLU A 180 -13.48 9.34 17.45
N THR A 181 -13.02 9.35 16.20
CA THR A 181 -12.38 8.19 15.56
C THR A 181 -11.10 7.80 16.30
N ALA A 182 -10.23 8.75 16.64
CA ALA A 182 -9.01 8.49 17.40
C ALA A 182 -9.32 7.85 18.77
N LYS A 183 -10.32 8.37 19.48
CA LYS A 183 -10.76 7.80 20.75
C LYS A 183 -11.24 6.37 20.60
N ARG A 184 -12.11 6.10 19.62
CA ARG A 184 -12.61 4.75 19.34
C ARG A 184 -11.48 3.80 18.98
N PHE A 185 -10.56 4.23 18.10
CA PHE A 185 -9.39 3.45 17.68
C PHE A 185 -8.48 3.10 18.86
N VAL A 186 -8.21 4.05 19.75
CA VAL A 186 -7.47 3.81 20.98
C VAL A 186 -8.20 2.82 21.89
N ASP A 187 -9.52 2.92 22.02
CA ASP A 187 -10.30 1.99 22.83
C ASP A 187 -10.33 0.58 22.22
N VAL A 188 -10.40 0.44 20.89
CA VAL A 188 -10.26 -0.84 20.18
C VAL A 188 -8.88 -1.43 20.41
N LEU A 189 -7.83 -0.63 20.21
CA LEU A 189 -6.43 -1.05 20.38
C LEU A 189 -6.18 -1.58 21.80
N LEU A 190 -6.58 -0.83 22.84
CA LEU A 190 -6.40 -1.26 24.23
C LEU A 190 -7.26 -2.46 24.63
N LYS A 191 -8.42 -2.66 24.01
CA LYS A 191 -9.24 -3.86 24.25
C LYS A 191 -8.63 -5.10 23.64
N LYS A 192 -8.02 -4.96 22.46
CA LYS A 192 -7.44 -6.07 21.70
C LYS A 192 -6.03 -6.41 22.16
N THR A 193 -5.25 -5.42 22.59
CA THR A 193 -3.84 -5.58 22.95
C THR A 193 -3.61 -5.32 24.44
N GLN A 194 -2.64 -6.02 25.02
CA GLN A 194 -2.10 -5.72 26.36
C GLN A 194 -1.00 -4.66 26.25
N LEU A 195 -1.32 -3.52 25.64
CA LEU A 195 -0.39 -2.42 25.44
C LEU A 195 0.00 -1.83 26.81
N GLN A 196 1.21 -2.11 27.29
CA GLN A 196 1.65 -1.67 28.63
C GLN A 196 2.73 -0.59 28.64
N ASN A 197 3.63 -0.57 27.64
CA ASN A 197 4.83 0.28 27.72
C ASN A 197 4.99 1.20 26.50
N ASN A 198 5.06 0.60 25.31
CA ASN A 198 5.41 1.33 24.08
C ASN A 198 4.41 1.02 22.96
N PHE A 199 4.10 2.00 22.12
CA PHE A 199 3.27 1.81 20.93
C PHE A 199 4.01 2.15 19.62
N TYR A 200 3.58 1.51 18.53
CA TYR A 200 4.01 1.84 17.17
C TYR A 200 2.76 2.16 16.33
N LEU A 201 2.61 3.43 15.95
CA LEU A 201 1.53 3.88 15.08
C LEU A 201 2.09 4.23 13.70
N LEU A 202 1.30 4.01 12.67
CA LEU A 202 1.53 4.52 11.32
C LEU A 202 0.30 5.28 10.88
N GLY A 203 0.42 6.58 10.67
CA GLY A 203 -0.60 7.39 10.02
C GLY A 203 -0.33 7.49 8.53
N TYR A 204 -1.33 7.19 7.70
CA TYR A 204 -1.27 7.35 6.25
C TYR A 204 -2.21 8.47 5.79
N GLU A 205 -1.69 9.46 5.06
CA GLU A 205 -2.45 10.61 4.54
C GLU A 205 -3.30 11.29 5.64
N THR A 206 -4.63 11.37 5.46
CA THR A 206 -5.57 11.91 6.45
C THR A 206 -5.56 11.15 7.77
N GLY A 207 -5.14 9.88 7.76
CA GLY A 207 -4.94 9.08 8.96
C GLY A 207 -3.83 9.60 9.86
N ILE A 208 -2.92 10.46 9.37
CA ILE A 208 -1.90 11.12 10.19
C ILE A 208 -2.55 12.00 11.27
N ALA A 209 -3.59 12.76 10.92
CA ALA A 209 -4.27 13.61 11.89
C ALA A 209 -4.93 12.79 13.01
N ILE A 210 -5.59 11.69 12.64
CA ILE A 210 -6.19 10.76 13.61
C ILE A 210 -5.11 10.10 14.47
N ALA A 211 -4.00 9.65 13.86
CA ALA A 211 -2.90 9.02 14.59
C ALA A 211 -2.23 9.98 15.58
N LEU A 212 -2.11 11.28 15.26
CA LEU A 212 -1.60 12.28 16.21
C LEU A 212 -2.53 12.45 17.42
N GLU A 213 -3.84 12.46 17.22
CA GLU A 213 -4.82 12.47 18.31
C GLU A 213 -4.73 11.17 19.14
N MET A 214 -4.51 10.03 18.50
CA MET A 214 -4.27 8.76 19.21
C MET A 214 -3.00 8.82 20.06
N VAL A 215 -1.90 9.40 19.55
CA VAL A 215 -0.65 9.61 20.31
C VAL A 215 -0.95 10.39 21.59
N ALA A 216 -1.64 11.53 21.49
CA ALA A 216 -1.97 12.35 22.65
C ALA A 216 -2.77 11.56 23.70
N LEU A 217 -3.78 10.79 23.26
CA LEU A 217 -4.61 9.95 24.15
C LEU A 217 -3.82 8.81 24.82
N LEU A 218 -2.83 8.23 24.14
CA LEU A 218 -1.98 7.17 24.67
C LEU A 218 -0.92 7.73 25.63
N GLU A 219 -0.34 8.90 25.32
CA GLU A 219 0.59 9.62 26.18
C GLU A 219 -0.07 10.07 27.49
N ASP A 220 -1.31 10.55 27.44
CA ASP A 220 -2.12 10.87 28.62
C ASP A 220 -2.35 9.66 29.54
N ARG A 221 -2.25 8.44 28.99
CA ARG A 221 -2.33 7.17 29.74
C ARG A 221 -0.95 6.67 30.21
N GLY A 222 0.10 7.45 30.01
CA GLY A 222 1.47 7.14 30.45
C GLY A 222 2.25 6.22 29.50
N LEU A 223 1.73 5.97 28.30
CA LEU A 223 2.43 5.19 27.28
C LEU A 223 3.36 6.11 26.48
N THR A 224 4.45 5.56 25.97
CA THR A 224 5.31 6.23 25.00
C THR A 224 5.31 5.48 23.68
N GLY A 225 5.81 6.07 22.60
CA GLY A 225 5.73 5.39 21.31
C GLY A 225 6.40 6.11 20.17
N THR A 226 6.32 5.46 19.01
CA THR A 226 6.77 5.99 17.73
C THR A 226 5.57 6.11 16.79
N LEU A 227 5.40 7.30 16.20
CA LEU A 227 4.49 7.54 15.10
C LEU A 227 5.29 7.65 13.79
N TYR A 228 4.95 6.82 12.81
CA TYR A 228 5.40 6.93 11.43
C TYR A 228 4.34 7.67 10.61
N CYS A 229 4.73 8.70 9.87
CA CYS A 229 3.81 9.46 8.99
C CYS A 229 4.18 9.19 7.53
N ILE A 230 3.21 8.75 6.73
CA ILE A 230 3.39 8.49 5.29
C ILE A 230 2.34 9.27 4.50
N GLY A 231 2.76 10.01 3.49
CA GLY A 231 1.90 10.87 2.68
C GLY A 231 2.14 12.36 2.98
N PHE A 232 1.10 13.15 2.84
CA PHE A 232 1.13 14.60 3.06
C PHE A 232 0.81 14.98 4.51
N ALA A 233 1.30 16.13 4.95
CA ALA A 233 0.98 16.65 6.27
C ALA A 233 -0.50 17.09 6.36
N PRO A 234 -1.12 17.13 7.55
CA PRO A 234 -2.53 17.50 7.69
C PRO A 234 -2.90 18.87 7.08
N ASP A 235 -1.97 19.82 7.06
CA ASP A 235 -2.12 21.14 6.46
C ASP A 235 -1.98 21.15 4.92
N GLU A 236 -1.34 20.12 4.35
CA GLU A 236 -1.17 19.93 2.90
C GLU A 236 -2.37 19.23 2.24
N LEU A 237 -3.23 18.55 3.03
CA LEU A 237 -4.40 17.81 2.52
C LEU A 237 -5.27 18.63 1.56
N LYS A 238 -5.55 19.89 1.92
CA LYS A 238 -6.42 20.73 1.10
C LYS A 238 -5.78 21.03 -0.25
N VAL A 239 -4.48 21.31 -0.26
CA VAL A 239 -3.72 21.59 -1.47
C VAL A 239 -3.71 20.36 -2.37
N GLU A 240 -3.45 19.18 -1.81
CA GLU A 240 -3.47 17.93 -2.55
C GLU A 240 -4.86 17.63 -3.13
N LEU A 241 -5.92 17.82 -2.33
CA LEU A 241 -7.29 17.61 -2.79
C LEU A 241 -7.67 18.56 -3.93
N ASP A 242 -7.32 19.84 -3.79
CA ASP A 242 -7.56 20.85 -4.83
C ASP A 242 -6.78 20.54 -6.11
N GLU A 243 -5.53 20.05 -6.01
CA GLU A 243 -4.73 19.66 -7.17
C GLU A 243 -5.31 18.44 -7.88
N GLN A 244 -5.61 17.37 -7.14
CA GLN A 244 -6.13 16.12 -7.69
C GLN A 244 -7.53 16.28 -8.30
N LEU A 245 -8.38 17.13 -7.72
CA LEU A 245 -9.75 17.34 -8.19
C LEU A 245 -9.89 18.53 -9.15
N SER A 246 -8.77 19.18 -9.53
CA SER A 246 -8.77 20.39 -10.37
C SER A 246 -9.41 20.22 -11.75
N GLU A 247 -9.53 18.99 -12.26
CA GLU A 247 -10.18 18.71 -13.54
C GLU A 247 -11.71 18.86 -13.52
N PHE A 248 -12.34 18.86 -12.34
CA PHE A 248 -13.78 18.97 -12.19
C PHE A 248 -14.18 20.44 -12.00
N ALA A 249 -14.84 21.01 -13.01
CA ALA A 249 -15.20 22.44 -13.02
C ALA A 249 -16.46 22.74 -12.19
N SER A 250 -17.23 21.71 -11.80
CA SER A 250 -18.45 21.86 -11.01
C SER A 250 -18.69 20.69 -10.05
N GLU A 251 -19.50 20.93 -9.02
CA GLU A 251 -19.96 19.88 -8.11
C GLU A 251 -20.69 18.76 -8.85
N GLU A 252 -21.45 19.09 -9.90
CA GLU A 252 -22.18 18.09 -10.69
C GLU A 252 -21.23 17.14 -11.43
N GLU A 253 -20.16 17.69 -12.01
CA GLU A 253 -19.10 16.92 -12.67
C GLU A 253 -18.36 16.03 -11.68
N LEU A 254 -17.99 16.57 -10.50
CA LEU A 254 -17.36 15.80 -9.44
C LEU A 254 -18.25 14.64 -8.98
N GLN A 255 -19.53 14.89 -8.71
CA GLN A 255 -20.48 13.83 -8.35
C GLN A 255 -20.58 12.76 -9.44
N ASN A 256 -20.65 13.15 -10.71
CA ASN A 256 -20.70 12.21 -11.84
C ASN A 256 -19.41 11.37 -11.93
N ALA A 257 -18.26 12.00 -11.68
CA ALA A 257 -16.97 11.33 -11.66
C ALA A 257 -16.86 10.33 -10.50
N VAL A 258 -17.26 10.72 -9.29
CA VAL A 258 -17.29 9.84 -8.10
C VAL A 258 -18.20 8.64 -8.34
N ALA A 259 -19.44 8.88 -8.79
CA ALA A 259 -20.39 7.79 -9.06
C ALA A 259 -19.86 6.81 -10.12
N ARG A 260 -19.22 7.32 -11.17
CA ARG A 260 -18.61 6.50 -12.22
C ARG A 260 -17.40 5.73 -11.73
N HIS A 261 -16.53 6.38 -10.96
CA HIS A 261 -15.31 5.78 -10.42
C HIS A 261 -15.65 4.59 -9.51
N MET A 262 -16.52 4.80 -8.53
CA MET A 262 -16.96 3.75 -7.60
C MET A 262 -17.65 2.60 -8.33
N PHE A 263 -18.54 2.89 -9.29
CA PHE A 263 -19.17 1.86 -10.11
C PHE A 263 -18.13 1.03 -10.87
N THR A 264 -17.13 1.69 -11.47
CA THR A 264 -16.10 1.03 -12.27
C THR A 264 -15.24 0.11 -11.39
N LEU A 265 -14.90 0.54 -10.17
CA LEU A 265 -14.21 -0.30 -9.21
C LEU A 265 -15.04 -1.55 -8.86
N MET A 266 -16.31 -1.37 -8.51
CA MET A 266 -17.20 -2.48 -8.14
C MET A 266 -17.47 -3.44 -9.30
N ALA A 267 -17.55 -2.93 -10.54
CA ALA A 267 -17.80 -3.73 -11.74
C ALA A 267 -16.53 -4.31 -12.37
N GLY A 268 -15.38 -4.28 -11.68
CA GLY A 268 -14.12 -4.87 -12.17
C GLY A 268 -13.57 -4.19 -13.43
N GLY A 269 -13.77 -2.88 -13.56
CA GLY A 269 -13.32 -2.07 -14.70
C GLY A 269 -14.38 -1.83 -15.79
N ASP A 270 -15.57 -2.43 -15.70
CA ASP A 270 -16.66 -2.17 -16.64
C ASP A 270 -17.40 -0.87 -16.30
N ALA A 271 -17.40 0.11 -17.20
CA ALA A 271 -18.11 1.38 -17.05
C ALA A 271 -19.43 1.48 -17.87
N ARG A 272 -19.87 0.39 -18.52
CA ARG A 272 -21.06 0.40 -19.39
C ARG A 272 -22.35 0.62 -18.60
N GLY A 273 -23.29 1.36 -19.17
CA GLY A 273 -24.63 1.57 -18.58
C GLY A 273 -24.79 2.86 -17.76
N LEU A 274 -23.71 3.64 -17.60
CA LEU A 274 -23.70 4.90 -16.85
C LEU A 274 -24.05 6.14 -17.66
N GLY A 275 -24.60 5.99 -18.87
CA GLY A 275 -24.95 7.12 -19.75
C GLY A 275 -26.02 8.05 -19.15
N GLY A 276 -26.82 7.56 -18.20
CA GLY A 276 -27.86 8.34 -17.53
C GLY A 276 -27.39 9.24 -16.38
N LEU A 277 -26.10 9.21 -16.00
CA LEU A 277 -25.60 9.98 -14.84
C LEU A 277 -25.81 11.49 -15.01
N GLN A 278 -25.58 12.02 -16.21
CA GLN A 278 -25.79 13.45 -16.51
C GLN A 278 -27.27 13.86 -16.47
N ALA A 279 -28.20 12.93 -16.67
CA ALA A 279 -29.63 13.23 -16.63
C ALA A 279 -30.20 13.17 -15.19
N ALA A 280 -29.45 12.62 -14.23
CA ALA A 280 -29.85 12.51 -12.84
C ALA A 280 -29.59 13.83 -12.09
N SER A 281 -30.67 14.46 -11.63
CA SER A 281 -30.65 15.80 -11.01
C SER A 281 -30.12 15.85 -9.58
N THR A 282 -30.05 14.71 -8.88
CA THR A 282 -29.62 14.64 -7.48
C THR A 282 -28.59 13.55 -7.27
N TRP A 283 -27.77 13.69 -6.23
CA TRP A 283 -26.81 12.65 -5.81
C TRP A 283 -27.49 11.29 -5.58
N ALA A 284 -28.62 11.27 -4.88
CA ALA A 284 -29.37 10.05 -4.60
C ALA A 284 -29.80 9.32 -5.89
N GLN A 285 -30.26 10.06 -6.91
CA GLN A 285 -30.62 9.47 -8.20
C GLN A 285 -29.42 8.92 -8.96
N LYS A 286 -28.25 9.58 -8.87
CA LYS A 286 -26.99 9.09 -9.46
C LYS A 286 -26.57 7.77 -8.81
N VAL A 287 -26.62 7.69 -7.48
CA VAL A 287 -26.32 6.48 -6.70
C VAL A 287 -27.30 5.35 -7.05
N GLU A 288 -28.61 5.62 -7.04
CA GLU A 288 -29.64 4.62 -7.38
C GLU A 288 -29.46 4.08 -8.80
N LEU A 289 -29.10 4.93 -9.76
CA LEU A 289 -28.77 4.50 -11.12
C LEU A 289 -27.57 3.55 -11.13
N CYS A 290 -26.49 3.88 -10.41
CA CYS A 290 -25.32 3.00 -10.30
C CYS A 290 -25.68 1.66 -9.66
N VAL A 291 -26.37 1.66 -8.52
CA VAL A 291 -26.80 0.43 -7.80
C VAL A 291 -27.64 -0.46 -8.71
N ARG A 292 -28.67 0.10 -9.36
CA ARG A 292 -29.52 -0.65 -10.30
C ARG A 292 -28.71 -1.24 -11.47
N THR A 293 -27.67 -0.54 -11.91
CA THR A 293 -26.81 -1.00 -13.01
C THR A 293 -25.82 -2.07 -12.57
N LEU A 294 -25.45 -2.11 -11.28
CA LEU A 294 -24.59 -3.14 -10.68
C LEU A 294 -25.31 -4.48 -10.45
N LEU A 295 -26.64 -4.47 -10.36
CA LEU A 295 -27.43 -5.71 -10.21
C LEU A 295 -27.09 -6.71 -11.32
N GLY A 296 -26.68 -7.91 -10.93
CA GLY A 296 -26.26 -8.98 -11.84
C GLY A 296 -24.85 -8.83 -12.43
N ARG A 297 -24.09 -7.81 -12.02
CA ARG A 297 -22.69 -7.59 -12.44
C ARG A 297 -21.67 -7.79 -11.32
N VAL A 298 -22.13 -7.76 -10.07
CA VAL A 298 -21.31 -8.01 -8.89
C VAL A 298 -21.80 -9.27 -8.16
N PRO A 299 -20.94 -9.95 -7.37
CA PRO A 299 -21.33 -11.10 -6.56
C PRO A 299 -22.54 -10.77 -5.67
N HIS A 300 -23.39 -11.75 -5.38
CA HIS A 300 -24.57 -11.54 -4.52
C HIS A 300 -24.23 -11.01 -3.12
N SER A 301 -23.02 -11.25 -2.60
CA SER A 301 -22.54 -10.69 -1.33
C SER A 301 -22.23 -9.20 -1.39
N ALA A 302 -22.15 -8.62 -2.59
CA ALA A 302 -21.85 -7.21 -2.84
C ALA A 302 -23.03 -6.45 -3.50
N GLN A 303 -24.19 -7.11 -3.65
CA GLN A 303 -25.45 -6.54 -4.16
C GLN A 303 -26.33 -6.05 -3.01
#